data_AF-A0A452QUK8-F1
#
_entry.id   AF-A0A452QUK8-F1
#
_cell.length_a   1.000
_cell.length_b   1.000
_cell.length_c   1.000
_cell.angle_alpha   90.00
_cell.angle_beta   90.00
_cell.angle_gamma   90.00
#
_symmetry.space_group_name_H-M   'P 1'
#
loop_
_entity.id
_entity.type
_entity.pdbx_description
1 polymer ?
#
loop_
_entity_poly.entity_id
_entity_poly.type
_entity_poly.pdbx_seq_one_letter_code
_entity_poly.pdbx_strand_id
1 'polypeptide(L)'
;MSALRSLLLLLLSLCPGPGPGPGSEAKVTRSCVETRQVLGARGYSLSLLPPALISGEHLRICPQEYTCCSSEIEQRLTWETETTFRGLVEENGSFLVHTLAARHRKFDDNPGPGGCPGLYPGPGNWKRCGQRNT
;
A
#
# COMPACT_ATOMS: atom_id res chain seq x y z
N MET A 1 -13.14 7.04 44.50
CA MET A 1 -14.11 6.29 43.65
C MET A 1 -14.98 7.19 42.77
N SER A 2 -15.28 8.47 43.12
CA SER A 2 -16.05 9.38 42.25
C SER A 2 -15.32 9.90 41.01
N ALA A 3 -14.00 10.09 41.06
CA ALA A 3 -13.24 10.62 39.92
C ALA A 3 -13.20 9.66 38.73
N LEU A 4 -13.02 8.36 38.99
CA LEU A 4 -13.05 7.28 37.98
C LEU A 4 -14.41 7.19 37.29
N ARG A 5 -15.51 7.36 38.03
CA ARG A 5 -16.88 7.41 37.48
C ARG A 5 -17.08 8.60 36.55
N SER A 6 -16.55 9.77 36.93
CA SER A 6 -16.65 10.99 36.12
C SER A 6 -15.82 10.89 34.83
N LEU A 7 -14.65 10.26 34.91
CA LEU A 7 -13.80 9.98 33.74
C LEU A 7 -14.45 8.98 32.77
N LEU A 8 -15.08 7.93 33.29
CA LEU A 8 -15.79 6.94 32.47
C LEU A 8 -16.97 7.55 31.69
N LEU A 9 -17.71 8.48 32.31
CA LEU A 9 -18.85 9.15 31.67
C LEU A 9 -18.42 10.10 30.54
N LEU A 10 -17.27 10.77 30.68
CA LEU A 10 -16.72 11.60 29.61
C LEU A 10 -16.31 10.76 28.39
N LEU A 11 -15.68 9.60 28.61
CA LEU A 11 -15.21 8.72 27.53
C LEU A 11 -16.36 8.08 26.72
N LEU A 12 -17.53 7.85 27.35
CA LEU A 12 -18.73 7.34 26.67
C LEU A 12 -19.34 8.33 25.65
N SER A 13 -19.04 9.63 25.77
CA SER A 13 -19.51 10.65 24.82
C SER A 13 -18.67 10.73 23.53
N LEU A 14 -17.50 10.09 23.49
CA LEU A 14 -16.60 10.05 22.32
C LEU A 14 -16.76 8.79 21.45
N CYS A 15 -17.59 7.83 21.87
CA CYS A 15 -17.94 6.68 21.02
C CYS A 15 -19.30 6.94 20.35
N PRO A 16 -19.37 7.06 19.01
CA PRO A 16 -20.62 6.85 18.30
C PRO A 16 -21.03 5.39 18.52
N GLY A 17 -21.93 5.16 19.48
CA GLY A 17 -22.51 3.84 19.69
C GLY A 17 -23.30 3.41 18.45
N PRO A 18 -23.33 2.10 18.13
CA PRO A 18 -24.21 1.58 17.09
C PRO A 18 -25.66 1.65 17.58
N GLY A 19 -26.31 2.79 17.35
CA GLY A 19 -27.75 2.91 17.51
C GLY A 19 -28.47 2.16 16.39
N PRO A 20 -29.58 1.46 16.66
CA PRO A 20 -30.48 1.02 15.62
C PRO A 20 -31.23 2.26 15.11
N GLY A 21 -30.59 2.99 14.21
CA GLY A 21 -31.24 4.05 13.47
C GLY A 21 -32.36 3.43 12.63
N PRO A 22 -33.54 4.07 12.53
CA PRO A 22 -34.53 3.68 11.54
C PRO A 22 -33.81 3.63 10.20
N GLY A 23 -33.99 2.53 9.46
CA GLY A 23 -33.42 2.37 8.15
C GLY A 23 -33.71 3.61 7.31
N SER A 24 -32.73 4.52 7.28
CA SER A 24 -32.48 5.24 6.08
C SER A 24 -32.03 4.14 5.13
N GLU A 25 -32.99 3.59 4.39
CA GLU A 25 -32.87 3.74 2.96
C GLU A 25 -32.50 5.22 2.72
N ALA A 26 -31.21 5.55 2.93
CA ALA A 26 -30.54 6.42 2.01
C ALA A 26 -30.98 5.82 0.70
N LYS A 27 -31.84 6.53 -0.02
CA LYS A 27 -32.15 6.24 -1.39
C LYS A 27 -30.76 6.14 -2.00
N VAL A 28 -30.21 4.91 -2.05
CA VAL A 28 -28.88 4.65 -2.56
C VAL A 28 -29.09 5.00 -3.98
N THR A 29 -28.78 6.26 -4.29
CA THR A 29 -29.00 6.81 -5.60
C THR A 29 -28.18 5.88 -6.44
N ARG A 30 -28.84 5.04 -7.25
CA ARG A 30 -28.20 4.08 -8.14
C ARG A 30 -27.49 4.88 -9.23
N SER A 31 -26.57 5.74 -8.87
CA SER A 31 -26.06 6.85 -9.65
C SER A 31 -24.57 6.91 -9.45
N CYS A 32 -23.86 6.86 -10.56
CA CYS A 32 -22.40 6.92 -10.57
C CYS A 32 -21.90 8.33 -10.89
N VAL A 33 -22.71 9.38 -10.68
CA VAL A 33 -22.36 10.76 -11.08
C VAL A 33 -21.05 11.23 -10.44
N GLU A 34 -20.88 11.01 -9.13
CA GLU A 34 -19.67 11.40 -8.43
C GLU A 34 -18.45 10.60 -8.93
N THR A 35 -18.58 9.28 -9.09
CA THR A 35 -17.52 8.43 -9.65
C THR A 35 -17.13 8.86 -11.06
N ARG A 36 -18.12 9.19 -11.91
CA ARG A 36 -17.92 9.73 -13.26
C ARG A 36 -17.19 11.05 -13.23
N GLN A 37 -17.53 11.94 -12.31
CA GLN A 37 -16.86 13.23 -12.16
C GLN A 37 -15.40 13.06 -11.74
N VAL A 38 -15.14 12.25 -10.71
CA VAL A 38 -13.78 12.02 -10.19
C VAL A 38 -12.89 11.32 -11.22
N LEU A 39 -13.37 10.24 -11.84
CA LEU A 39 -12.59 9.51 -12.84
C LEU A 39 -12.47 10.29 -14.15
N GLY A 40 -13.51 11.04 -14.53
CA GLY A 40 -13.43 11.98 -15.66
C GLY A 40 -12.35 13.04 -15.46
N ALA A 41 -12.25 13.62 -14.26
CA ALA A 41 -11.19 14.57 -13.91
C ALA A 41 -9.78 13.94 -13.93
N ARG A 42 -9.68 12.62 -13.73
CA ARG A 42 -8.43 11.85 -13.88
C ARG A 42 -8.14 11.44 -15.33
N GLY A 43 -8.97 11.83 -16.30
CA GLY A 43 -8.76 11.53 -17.72
C GLY A 43 -9.31 10.17 -18.18
N TYR A 44 -10.15 9.50 -17.38
CA TYR A 44 -10.86 8.31 -17.82
C TYR A 44 -12.03 8.68 -18.73
N SER A 45 -12.27 7.86 -19.77
CA SER A 45 -13.42 8.06 -20.65
C SER A 45 -14.73 7.79 -19.92
N LEU A 46 -15.64 8.76 -19.99
CA LEU A 46 -17.00 8.64 -19.43
C LEU A 46 -17.85 7.56 -20.13
N SER A 47 -17.44 7.08 -21.31
CA SER A 47 -18.09 5.97 -22.01
C SER A 47 -17.85 4.61 -21.33
N LEU A 48 -16.74 4.48 -20.59
CA LEU A 48 -16.35 3.25 -19.90
C LEU A 48 -16.95 3.14 -18.50
N LEU A 49 -17.58 4.22 -18.04
CA LEU A 49 -18.24 4.29 -16.75
C LEU A 49 -19.75 4.09 -16.96
N PRO A 50 -20.41 3.28 -16.13
CA PRO A 50 -21.85 3.16 -16.19
C PRO A 50 -22.51 4.47 -15.65
N PRO A 51 -23.74 4.79 -16.08
CA PRO A 51 -24.50 5.92 -15.54
C PRO A 51 -25.08 5.63 -14.14
N ALA A 52 -25.26 4.34 -13.82
CA ALA A 52 -25.89 3.82 -12.61
C ALA A 52 -25.10 2.62 -12.06
N LEU A 53 -25.40 2.20 -10.83
CA LEU A 53 -24.79 1.01 -10.22
C LEU A 53 -25.09 -0.24 -11.07
N ILE A 54 -24.06 -1.06 -11.29
CA ILE A 54 -24.14 -2.36 -11.97
C ILE A 54 -23.69 -3.48 -11.03
N SER A 55 -24.05 -4.74 -11.32
CA SER A 55 -23.48 -5.90 -10.59
C SER A 55 -21.96 -5.89 -10.73
N GLY A 56 -21.23 -6.21 -9.67
CA GLY A 56 -19.76 -6.26 -9.67
C GLY A 56 -19.17 -7.63 -9.95
N GLU A 57 -19.97 -8.62 -10.37
CA GLU A 57 -19.52 -9.99 -10.68
C GLU A 57 -18.40 -10.08 -11.73
N HIS A 58 -18.23 -9.03 -12.54
CA HIS A 58 -17.19 -8.93 -13.57
C HIS A 58 -15.86 -8.40 -13.05
N LEU A 59 -15.80 -7.97 -11.79
CA LEU A 59 -14.60 -7.42 -11.16
C LEU A 59 -13.73 -8.55 -10.61
N ARG A 60 -12.46 -8.29 -10.31
CA ARG A 60 -11.56 -9.31 -9.72
C ARG A 60 -10.83 -8.83 -8.47
N ILE A 61 -10.61 -7.53 -8.35
CA ILE A 61 -9.87 -6.89 -7.26
C ILE A 61 -10.85 -6.27 -6.26
N CYS A 62 -11.83 -5.52 -6.77
CA CYS A 62 -12.89 -4.94 -5.98
C CYS A 62 -13.88 -6.01 -5.47
N PRO A 63 -14.58 -5.74 -4.35
CA PRO A 63 -15.66 -6.60 -3.89
C PRO A 63 -16.73 -6.82 -4.97
N GLN A 64 -17.29 -8.03 -5.01
CA GLN A 64 -18.30 -8.46 -5.97
C GLN A 64 -19.71 -7.94 -5.60
N GLU A 65 -19.80 -6.67 -5.26
CA GLU A 65 -21.04 -5.98 -4.88
C GLU A 65 -21.48 -4.99 -5.97
N TYR A 66 -22.57 -4.25 -5.77
CA TYR A 66 -22.96 -3.20 -6.71
C TYR A 66 -21.86 -2.13 -6.82
N THR A 67 -21.52 -1.76 -8.06
CA THR A 67 -20.32 -0.97 -8.35
C THR A 67 -20.58 0.05 -9.46
N CYS A 68 -19.71 1.07 -9.51
CA CYS A 68 -19.62 2.05 -10.59
C CYS A 68 -18.41 1.82 -11.52
N CYS A 69 -17.71 0.70 -11.35
CA CYS A 69 -16.53 0.35 -12.13
C CYS A 69 -16.83 -0.77 -13.13
N SER A 70 -16.42 -0.57 -14.38
CA SER A 70 -16.30 -1.67 -15.36
C SER A 70 -14.96 -2.40 -15.19
N SER A 71 -14.83 -3.60 -15.75
CA SER A 71 -13.57 -4.38 -15.69
C SER A 71 -12.39 -3.59 -16.27
N GLU A 72 -12.62 -2.83 -17.34
CA GLU A 72 -11.57 -2.00 -17.96
C GLU A 72 -11.09 -0.89 -17.03
N ILE A 73 -12.03 -0.21 -16.34
CA ILE A 73 -11.71 0.81 -15.34
C ILE A 73 -10.95 0.20 -14.17
N GLU A 74 -11.39 -0.95 -13.66
CA GLU A 74 -10.71 -1.67 -12.57
C GLU A 74 -9.28 -2.06 -12.96
N GLN A 75 -9.09 -2.62 -14.15
CA GLN A 75 -7.76 -3.02 -14.64
C GLN A 75 -6.84 -1.80 -14.75
N ARG A 76 -7.33 -0.68 -15.28
CA ARG A 76 -6.54 0.53 -15.43
C ARG A 76 -6.22 1.20 -14.09
N LEU A 77 -7.17 1.25 -13.17
CA LEU A 77 -6.95 1.72 -11.79
C LEU A 77 -5.92 0.85 -11.06
N THR A 78 -5.95 -0.47 -11.29
CA THR A 78 -4.98 -1.41 -10.72
C THR A 78 -3.57 -1.09 -11.21
N TRP A 79 -3.39 -0.95 -12.52
CA TRP A 79 -2.10 -0.59 -13.13
C TRP A 79 -1.57 0.77 -12.64
N GLU A 80 -2.44 1.79 -12.59
CA GLU A 80 -2.08 3.13 -12.12
C GLU A 80 -1.65 3.12 -10.66
N THR A 81 -2.41 2.43 -9.81
CA THR A 81 -2.12 2.33 -8.38
C THR A 81 -0.83 1.57 -8.14
N GLU A 82 -0.61 0.46 -8.84
CA GLU A 82 0.63 -0.32 -8.73
C GLU A 82 1.85 0.51 -9.14
N THR A 83 1.76 1.20 -10.29
CA THR A 83 2.85 2.06 -10.80
C THR A 83 3.15 3.19 -9.82
N THR A 84 2.11 3.86 -9.34
CA THR A 84 2.23 4.97 -8.39
C THR A 84 2.84 4.49 -7.07
N PHE A 85 2.34 3.38 -6.52
CA PHE A 85 2.84 2.81 -5.28
C PHE A 85 4.31 2.39 -5.40
N ARG A 86 4.67 1.71 -6.50
CA ARG A 86 6.05 1.32 -6.78
C ARG A 86 6.98 2.54 -6.83
N GLY A 87 6.58 3.60 -7.54
CA GLY A 87 7.33 4.85 -7.61
C GLY A 87 7.55 5.47 -6.24
N LEU A 88 6.50 5.53 -5.40
CA LEU A 88 6.60 6.06 -4.03
C LEU A 88 7.55 5.23 -3.14
N VAL A 89 7.52 3.90 -3.27
CA VAL A 89 8.42 3.01 -2.53
C VAL A 89 9.87 3.19 -2.98
N GLU A 90 10.10 3.26 -4.29
CA GLU A 90 11.43 3.47 -4.86
C GLU A 90 12.01 4.83 -4.46
N GLU A 91 11.22 5.90 -4.57
CA GLU A 91 11.61 7.26 -4.19
C GLU A 91 11.99 7.33 -2.70
N ASN A 92 11.08 6.88 -1.82
CA ASN A 92 11.28 6.94 -0.38
C ASN A 92 12.39 5.99 0.12
N GLY A 93 12.61 4.87 -0.56
CA GLY A 93 13.62 3.87 -0.21
C GLY A 93 15.01 4.14 -0.81
N SER A 94 15.11 4.95 -1.86
CA SER A 94 16.32 5.16 -2.64
C SER A 94 17.53 5.55 -1.79
N PHE A 95 17.35 6.46 -0.84
CA PHE A 95 18.42 6.92 0.04
C PHE A 95 19.06 5.78 0.85
N LEU A 96 18.23 4.89 1.40
CA LEU A 96 18.69 3.75 2.19
C LEU A 96 19.47 2.77 1.31
N VAL A 97 18.92 2.45 0.14
CA VAL A 97 19.55 1.56 -0.83
C VAL A 97 20.91 2.11 -1.26
N HIS A 98 20.98 3.39 -1.64
CA HIS A 98 22.23 4.03 -2.05
C HIS A 98 23.26 4.11 -0.91
N THR A 99 22.82 4.47 0.30
CA THR A 99 23.72 4.59 1.45
C THR A 99 24.30 3.24 1.85
N LEU A 100 23.46 2.20 1.93
CA LEU A 100 23.90 0.86 2.27
C LEU A 100 24.82 0.30 1.19
N ALA A 101 24.47 0.47 -0.09
CA ALA A 101 25.33 0.06 -1.19
C ALA A 101 26.69 0.76 -1.19
N ALA A 102 26.73 2.08 -0.93
CA ALA A 102 27.98 2.83 -0.85
C ALA A 102 28.84 2.40 0.34
N ARG A 103 28.25 2.15 1.51
CA ARG A 103 28.98 1.62 2.67
C ARG A 103 29.50 0.21 2.40
N HIS A 104 28.68 -0.65 1.82
CA HIS A 104 29.08 -2.01 1.45
C HIS A 104 30.30 -2.00 0.54
N ARG A 105 30.29 -1.18 -0.53
CA ARG A 105 31.45 -1.02 -1.42
C ARG A 105 32.71 -0.56 -0.68
N LYS A 106 32.61 0.39 0.25
CA LYS A 106 33.76 0.82 1.06
C LYS A 106 34.36 -0.31 1.92
N PHE A 107 33.52 -1.21 2.42
CA PHE A 107 34.00 -2.39 3.16
C PHE A 107 34.70 -3.38 2.23
N ASP A 108 34.18 -3.58 1.02
CA ASP A 108 34.79 -4.46 0.02
C ASP A 108 36.12 -3.91 -0.53
N ASP A 109 36.21 -2.59 -0.75
CA ASP A 109 37.39 -1.92 -1.32
C ASP A 109 38.56 -1.80 -0.32
N ASN A 110 38.26 -1.72 0.99
CA ASN A 110 39.27 -1.66 2.04
C ASN A 110 38.93 -2.65 3.17
N PRO A 111 39.11 -3.96 2.92
CA PRO A 111 39.01 -4.95 3.98
C PRO A 111 40.13 -4.62 4.98
N GLY A 112 39.77 -4.25 6.21
CA GLY A 112 40.76 -3.99 7.26
C GLY A 112 41.70 -5.17 7.48
N PRO A 113 42.71 -5.06 8.37
CA PRO A 113 43.65 -6.16 8.62
C PRO A 113 42.90 -7.43 9.09
N GLY A 114 42.74 -8.41 8.19
CA GLY A 114 41.93 -9.63 8.40
C GLY A 114 40.56 -9.68 7.70
N GLY A 115 40.19 -8.68 6.88
CA GLY A 115 38.95 -8.69 6.10
C GLY A 115 39.03 -9.61 4.88
N CYS A 116 37.91 -10.26 4.53
CA CYS A 116 37.79 -11.03 3.29
C CYS A 116 37.52 -10.08 2.12
N PRO A 117 38.36 -10.01 1.09
CA PRO A 117 37.94 -9.45 -0.18
C PRO A 117 36.98 -10.43 -0.85
N GLY A 118 35.72 -10.05 -1.03
CA GLY A 118 34.76 -10.78 -1.85
C GLY A 118 33.92 -11.83 -1.12
N LEU A 119 32.81 -11.40 -0.51
CA LEU A 119 31.68 -12.28 -0.21
C LEU A 119 30.80 -12.44 -1.46
N TYR A 120 31.37 -12.99 -2.55
CA TYR A 120 30.56 -13.57 -3.60
C TYR A 120 30.30 -15.05 -3.24
N PRO A 121 29.04 -15.51 -3.16
CA PRO A 121 28.75 -16.93 -3.00
C PRO A 121 29.04 -17.64 -4.34
N GLY A 122 30.29 -18.02 -4.55
CA GLY A 122 30.71 -18.95 -5.59
C GLY A 122 30.90 -20.36 -5.02
N PRO A 123 30.71 -21.43 -5.82
CA PRO A 123 30.99 -22.80 -5.40
C PRO A 123 32.51 -23.00 -5.35
N GLY A 124 33.13 -22.59 -4.24
CA GLY A 124 34.56 -22.69 -4.01
C GLY A 124 34.84 -22.85 -2.52
N ASN A 125 35.80 -23.71 -2.22
CA ASN A 125 36.37 -24.02 -0.92
C ASN A 125 36.58 -22.76 -0.05
N TRP A 126 35.65 -22.53 0.89
CA TRP A 126 35.71 -21.50 1.94
C TRP A 126 36.94 -21.69 2.84
N LYS A 127 38.10 -21.19 2.42
CA LYS A 127 39.21 -20.93 3.33
C LYS A 127 38.77 -19.76 4.22
N ARG A 128 38.45 -20.10 5.46
CA ARG A 128 37.88 -19.23 6.51
C ARG A 128 38.80 -18.01 6.72
N CYS A 129 38.34 -16.81 6.40
CA CYS A 129 39.05 -15.60 6.80
C CYS A 129 39.20 -15.57 8.33
N GLY A 130 40.40 -15.19 8.78
CA GLY A 130 40.69 -15.04 10.20
C GLY A 130 41.40 -16.23 10.88
N GLN A 131 41.85 -17.26 10.15
CA GLN A 131 42.82 -18.20 10.73
C GLN A 131 44.20 -17.51 10.83
N ARG A 132 44.46 -16.89 11.97
CA ARG A 132 45.81 -16.48 12.40
C ARG A 132 46.60 -17.78 12.59
N ASN A 133 47.56 -18.05 11.71
CA ASN A 133 48.53 -19.12 11.93
C ASN A 133 49.25 -18.81 13.25
N THR A 134 49.02 -19.64 14.26
CA THR A 134 49.92 -19.83 15.40
C THR A 134 51.16 -20.57 14.95
#